data_AF-A0A7V0SCU7-F1
#
_entry.id   AF-A0A7V0SCU7-F1
#
_cell.length_a   1.000
_cell.length_b   1.000
_cell.length_c   1.000
_cell.angle_alpha   90.00
_cell.angle_beta   90.00
_cell.angle_gamma   90.00
#
_symmetry.space_group_name_H-M   'P 1'
#
loop_
_entity.id
_entity.type
_entity.pdbx_description
1 polymer ?
#
loop_
_entity_poly.entity_id
_entity_poly.type
_entity_poly.pdbx_seq_one_letter_code
_entity_poly.pdbx_strand_id
1 'polypeptide(L)'
;MKLSIKLVELNSEYIANCPELDVNCYGVDRDEAIRRLKSVLRFYIESAHELGLEVERFEGFYINGEPQEEEASCCLPAVRSIN
;
A
#
# COMPACT_ATOMS: atom_id res chain seq x y z
N MET A 1 9.39 0.25 7.98
CA MET A 1 9.87 -0.45 6.77
C MET A 1 9.42 0.24 5.48
N LYS A 2 10.28 0.32 4.46
CA LYS A 2 9.98 0.94 3.15
C LYS A 2 9.60 -0.13 2.12
N LEU A 3 8.49 0.06 1.41
CA LEU A 3 8.04 -0.83 0.33
C LEU A 3 8.32 -0.20 -1.03
N SER A 4 8.86 -0.99 -1.96
CA SER A 4 9.30 -0.51 -3.28
C SER A 4 8.32 -0.96 -4.35
N ILE A 5 7.43 -0.07 -4.80
CA ILE A 5 6.48 -0.37 -5.85
C ILE A 5 7.15 -0.14 -7.22
N LYS A 6 7.23 -1.20 -8.03
CA LYS A 6 7.61 -1.12 -9.43
C LYS A 6 6.37 -1.04 -10.29
N LEU A 7 6.31 -0.04 -11.16
CA LEU A 7 5.19 0.15 -12.07
C LEU A 7 5.64 -0.17 -13.50
N VAL A 8 4.93 -1.06 -14.16
CA VAL A 8 5.23 -1.53 -15.53
C VAL A 8 3.98 -1.37 -16.37
N GLU A 9 4.10 -0.70 -17.51
CA GLU A 9 3.04 -0.61 -18.51
C GLU A 9 3.18 -1.75 -19.53
N LEU A 10 2.09 -2.46 -19.81
CA LEU A 10 2.06 -3.56 -20.75
C LEU A 10 0.74 -3.53 -21.53
N ASN A 11 0.81 -3.35 -22.86
CA ASN A 11 -0.34 -3.47 -23.76
C ASN A 11 -1.59 -2.68 -23.33
N SER A 12 -1.42 -1.43 -22.89
CA SER A 12 -2.48 -0.54 -22.38
C SER A 12 -3.02 -0.91 -20.97
N GLU A 13 -2.32 -1.76 -20.23
CA GLU A 13 -2.58 -2.06 -18.82
C GLU A 13 -1.37 -1.66 -17.96
N TYR A 14 -1.62 -1.37 -16.69
CA TYR A 14 -0.59 -1.03 -15.71
C TYR A 14 -0.47 -2.12 -14.65
N ILE A 15 0.77 -2.50 -14.37
CA ILE A 15 1.14 -3.52 -13.40
C ILE A 15 1.92 -2.85 -12.26
N ALA A 16 1.34 -2.84 -11.06
CA ALA A 16 2.02 -2.43 -9.84
C ALA A 16 2.53 -3.68 -9.10
N ASN A 17 3.84 -3.82 -9.02
CA ASN A 17 4.54 -4.93 -8.37
C ASN A 17 5.16 -4.46 -7.05
N CYS A 18 4.84 -5.17 -5.96
CA CYS A 18 5.50 -5.05 -4.66
C CYS A 18 6.40 -6.30 -4.44
N PRO A 19 7.70 -6.24 -4.73
CA PRO A 19 8.62 -7.36 -4.65
C PRO A 19 8.85 -7.84 -3.21
N GLU A 20 8.67 -6.98 -2.20
CA GLU A 20 8.84 -7.36 -0.79
C GLU A 20 7.75 -8.32 -0.31
N LEU A 21 6.56 -8.28 -0.93
CA LEU A 21 5.42 -9.11 -0.57
C LEU A 21 5.03 -10.09 -1.68
N ASP A 22 5.75 -10.08 -2.80
CA ASP A 22 5.46 -10.86 -4.01
C ASP A 22 4.01 -10.67 -4.50
N VAL A 23 3.54 -9.42 -4.44
CA VAL A 23 2.17 -9.04 -4.85
C VAL A 23 2.22 -8.23 -6.14
N ASN A 24 1.44 -8.67 -7.12
CA ASN A 24 1.22 -7.95 -8.37
C ASN A 24 -0.24 -7.50 -8.47
N CYS A 25 -0.47 -6.23 -8.78
CA CYS A 25 -1.78 -5.64 -9.00
C CYS A 25 -1.88 -5.08 -10.41
N TYR A 26 -2.98 -5.38 -11.09
CA TYR A 26 -3.27 -4.91 -12.45
C TYR A 26 -4.37 -3.84 -12.40
N GLY A 27 -4.22 -2.79 -13.21
CA GLY A 27 -5.19 -1.73 -13.41
C GLY A 27 -5.22 -1.26 -14.86
N VAL A 28 -6.34 -0.68 -15.29
CA VAL A 28 -6.41 -0.04 -16.63
C VAL A 28 -5.66 1.29 -16.67
N ASP A 29 -5.44 1.89 -15.51
CA ASP A 29 -4.62 3.08 -15.35
C ASP A 29 -3.62 2.93 -14.19
N ARG A 30 -2.61 3.80 -14.19
CA ARG A 30 -1.55 3.81 -13.18
C ARG A 30 -2.11 3.95 -11.76
N ASP A 31 -3.07 4.85 -11.57
CA ASP A 31 -3.64 5.17 -10.27
C ASP A 31 -4.47 4.01 -9.72
N GLU A 32 -5.16 3.28 -10.58
CA GLU A 32 -5.95 2.11 -10.23
C GLU A 32 -5.04 0.97 -9.80
N ALA A 33 -3.95 0.71 -10.54
CA ALA A 33 -2.98 -0.32 -10.17
C ALA A 33 -2.38 -0.03 -8.78
N ILE A 34 -2.00 1.23 -8.52
CA ILE A 34 -1.48 1.67 -7.21
C ILE A 34 -2.56 1.57 -6.13
N ARG A 35 -3.78 2.05 -6.40
CA ARG A 35 -4.90 2.03 -5.45
C ARG A 35 -5.22 0.61 -5.01
N ARG A 36 -5.30 -0.33 -5.97
CA ARG A 36 -5.52 -1.75 -5.71
C ARG A 36 -4.40 -2.32 -4.85
N LEU A 37 -3.15 -2.00 -5.15
CA LEU A 37 -2.01 -2.43 -4.35
C LEU A 37 -2.09 -1.89 -2.92
N LYS A 38 -2.37 -0.59 -2.73
CA LYS A 38 -2.59 0.01 -1.39
C LYS A 38 -3.71 -0.69 -0.63
N SER A 39 -4.82 -1.02 -1.29
CA SER A 39 -5.94 -1.76 -0.66
C SER A 39 -5.54 -3.16 -0.21
N VAL A 40 -4.80 -3.91 -1.04
CA VAL A 40 -4.29 -5.24 -0.68
C VAL A 40 -3.34 -5.16 0.51
N LEU A 41 -2.44 -4.17 0.53
CA LEU A 41 -1.52 -3.97 1.65
C LEU A 41 -2.26 -3.63 2.93
N ARG A 42 -3.27 -2.75 2.89
CA ARG A 42 -4.11 -2.45 4.04
C ARG A 42 -4.82 -3.70 4.55
N PHE A 43 -5.38 -4.51 3.66
CA PHE A 43 -6.04 -5.76 4.02
C PHE A 43 -5.09 -6.74 4.74
N TYR A 44 -3.83 -6.86 4.30
CA TYR A 44 -2.85 -7.69 4.98
C TYR A 44 -2.52 -7.18 6.39
N ILE A 45 -2.38 -5.86 6.58
CA ILE A 45 -2.14 -5.26 7.90
C ILE A 45 -3.33 -5.51 8.83
N GLU A 46 -4.54 -5.25 8.34
CA GLU A 46 -5.77 -5.42 9.11
C GLU A 46 -5.95 -6.88 9.52
N SER A 47 -5.77 -7.82 8.59
CA SER A 47 -5.87 -9.26 8.85
C SER A 47 -4.83 -9.73 9.88
N ALA A 48 -3.60 -9.25 9.79
CA ALA A 48 -2.55 -9.61 10.74
C ALA A 48 -2.84 -9.05 12.14
N HIS A 49 -3.35 -7.82 12.23
CA HIS A 49 -3.78 -7.22 13.49
C HIS A 49 -4.96 -8.00 14.12
N GLU A 50 -5.93 -8.43 13.31
CA GLU A 50 -7.04 -9.28 13.77
C GLU A 50 -6.56 -10.65 14.30
N LEU A 51 -5.45 -11.16 13.78
CA LEU A 51 -4.82 -12.40 14.23
C LEU A 51 -3.89 -12.20 15.45
N GLY A 52 -3.77 -10.98 15.98
CA GLY A 52 -2.89 -10.65 17.10
C GLY A 52 -1.40 -10.63 16.73
N LEU A 53 -1.08 -10.48 15.45
CA LEU A 53 0.28 -10.36 14.96
C LEU A 53 0.66 -8.87 14.87
N GLU A 54 1.79 -8.49 15.47
CA GLU A 54 2.36 -7.16 15.25
C GLU A 54 3.04 -7.11 13.88
N VAL A 55 2.50 -6.27 12.99
CA VAL A 55 3.15 -5.93 11.72
C VAL A 55 3.79 -4.56 11.88
N GLU A 56 5.08 -4.45 11.58
CA GLU A 56 5.75 -3.15 11.52
C GLU A 56 5.02 -2.25 10.53
N ARG A 57 4.68 -1.02 10.96
CA ARG A 57 3.98 -0.06 10.11
C ARG A 57 4.83 0.27 8.87
N PHE A 58 4.22 0.23 7.69
CA PHE A 58 4.86 0.67 6.46
C PHE A 58 5.04 2.20 6.54
N GLU A 59 6.28 2.66 6.52
CA GLU A 59 6.62 4.09 6.72
C GLU A 59 6.48 4.90 5.43
N GLY A 60 6.21 4.25 4.30
CA GLY A 60 5.96 4.89 3.02
C GLY A 60 6.06 3.92 1.84
N PHE A 61 5.45 4.31 0.73
CA PHE A 61 5.54 3.61 -0.54
C PHE A 61 6.46 4.37 -1.48
N TYR A 62 7.48 3.72 -2.01
CA TYR A 62 8.31 4.29 -3.06
C TYR A 62 7.86 3.75 -4.41
N ILE A 63 7.20 4.57 -5.22
CA ILE A 63 6.83 4.20 -6.58
C ILE A 63 7.96 4.63 -7.50
N ASN A 64 8.62 3.66 -8.13
CA ASN A 64 9.65 3.94 -9.13
C ASN A 64 9.03 4.74 -10.29
N GLY A 65 9.33 6.04 -10.37
CA GLY A 65 8.91 6.90 -11.47
C GLY A 65 8.42 8.30 -11.11
N GLU A 66 8.09 8.61 -9.84
CA GLU A 66 7.62 9.96 -9.45
C GLU A 66 8.11 10.47 -8.09
N PRO A 67 8.18 11.81 -7.91
CA PRO A 67 8.60 12.41 -6.65
C PRO A 67 7.61 12.11 -5.53
N GLN A 68 8.15 11.87 -4.33
CA GLN A 68 7.42 11.50 -3.14
C GLN A 68 6.35 12.53 -2.77
N GLU A 69 5.09 12.13 -2.75
CA GLU A 69 4.15 12.73 -1.79
C GLU A 69 4.36 12.00 -0.47
N GLU A 70 5.01 12.71 0.46
CA GLU A 70 4.99 12.35 1.87
C GLU A 70 3.52 12.34 2.32
N GLU A 71 2.86 11.18 2.27
CA GLU A 71 1.59 11.00 2.95
C GLU A 71 1.87 11.19 4.44
N ALA A 72 1.52 12.40 4.89
CA ALA A 72 1.60 12.84 6.26
C ALA A 72 1.07 11.72 7.16
N SER A 73 1.88 11.39 8.16
CA SER A 73 1.51 10.67 9.37
C SER A 73 0.07 11.02 9.78
N CYS A 74 -0.89 10.19 9.38
CA CYS A 74 -2.22 10.21 9.96
C CYS A 74 -2.07 9.64 11.37
N CYS A 75 -1.75 10.54 12.30
CA CYS A 75 -2.05 10.37 13.70
C CYS A 75 -3.52 9.97 13.78
N LEU A 76 -3.78 8.68 14.06
CA LEU A 76 -5.12 8.22 14.41
C LEU A 76 -5.58 9.10 15.58
N PRO A 77 -6.62 9.94 15.44
CA PRO A 77 -7.17 10.58 16.61
C PRO A 77 -7.85 9.48 17.41
N ALA A 78 -7.36 9.25 18.63
CA ALA A 78 -8.06 8.48 19.63
C ALA A 78 -9.44 9.12 19.86
N VAL A 79 -10.51 8.48 19.40
CA VAL A 79 -11.88 8.85 19.71
C VAL A 79 -12.71 7.57 19.70
N ARG A 80 -13.45 7.15 20.73
CA ARG A 80 -13.59 7.47 22.15
C ARG A 80 -14.35 6.25 22.69
N SER A 81 -14.03 5.76 23.89
CA SER A 81 -14.96 4.89 24.62
C SER A 81 -16.31 5.60 24.72
N ILE A 82 -17.36 4.94 24.27
CA ILE A 82 -18.73 5.31 24.63
C ILE A 82 -19.26 4.15 25.47
N ASN A 83 -19.57 4.53 26.69
CA ASN A 83 -20.15 3.76 27.79
C ASN A 83 -21.56 3.29 27.48
#